data_AF-A0A8H7P728-F1
#
_entry.id   AF-A0A8H7P728-F1
#
_cell.length_a   1.000
_cell.length_b   1.000
_cell.length_c   1.000
_cell.angle_alpha   90.00
_cell.angle_beta   90.00
_cell.angle_gamma   90.00
#
_symmetry.space_group_name_H-M   'P 1'
#
loop_
_entity.id
_entity.type
_entity.pdbx_description
1 polymer ?
#
loop_
_entity_poly.entity_id
_entity_poly.type
_entity_poly.pdbx_seq_one_letter_code
_entity_poly.pdbx_strand_id
1 'polypeptide(L)'
;MHARRTLYAVRQHARSFSVAPSRSAVYVLPVDPRAPPRHTSVGVDAESLWSATPAAAAPKPAKAGTTHIFYDTPSEKGARNVTALTSLGDKFAEKAEDERREVIRKAVGSAVKQVRALGEGIHGQTVFVDASADPHAAAVATHLAQFEFTLKTKPPSRFNPNLKEAIPEKLTFQPLTEHEGWKTGAVYARAQNLARTLTELPGNMMTPTAFVERIEKEFAGVPNVKIIARDEAWAVKKGMNSFLSVTKGTSEPAKLLEIHYNGGPSDAQPILLVGKGVTFDTGGISLKPSAGMKLMRGDMGGAAAVCSAALAIAQLGLPVNLKVLTPLCENMPGPSANKPGDIVYAMNGKSIEVDNTDAEGRLVLADALYYGSTTFKPHTIVDVATLTGAMSVALGEAFTGVFTNSDSLWRELDRAGAREHDRFWRMPLDDEYGPQIHSSNADLCNIGGRAAGSCTAALFLKAFVDGVEPAKDGAIAAVRWAHLDIAGTMETTRGYAYQDKGLTGRPTRALIEFVKAAAS
;
A
#
# COMPACT_ATOMS: atom_id res chain seq x y z
N MET A 1 68.99 -15.31 -39.24
CA MET A 1 69.17 -14.30 -38.17
C MET A 1 67.87 -14.28 -37.36
N HIS A 2 67.73 -14.83 -36.13
CA HIS A 2 68.68 -15.09 -35.03
C HIS A 2 69.44 -13.81 -34.59
N ALA A 3 69.50 -13.39 -33.32
CA ALA A 3 69.03 -14.00 -32.06
C ALA A 3 68.77 -12.93 -30.95
N ARG A 4 67.75 -13.09 -30.08
CA ARG A 4 67.77 -13.35 -28.61
C ARG A 4 68.87 -12.70 -27.73
N ARG A 5 68.43 -11.96 -26.68
CA ARG A 5 68.93 -11.77 -25.29
C ARG A 5 68.04 -10.69 -24.61
N THR A 6 67.54 -10.69 -23.35
CA THR A 6 67.62 -11.61 -22.16
C THR A 6 69.00 -11.67 -21.48
N LEU A 7 69.22 -11.46 -20.17
CA LEU A 7 68.44 -11.26 -18.92
C LEU A 7 68.87 -9.90 -18.24
N TYR A 8 68.41 -9.37 -17.08
CA TYR A 8 68.17 -9.94 -15.73
C TYR A 8 67.25 -9.08 -14.85
N ALA A 9 66.70 -9.68 -13.79
CA ALA A 9 65.74 -9.08 -12.87
C ALA A 9 66.37 -8.53 -11.58
N VAL A 10 65.69 -7.57 -10.94
CA VAL A 10 65.81 -7.29 -9.49
C VAL A 10 64.43 -7.46 -8.86
N ARG A 11 64.26 -8.46 -8.00
CA ARG A 11 63.07 -8.61 -7.16
C ARG A 11 63.13 -7.61 -6.02
N GLN A 12 62.20 -6.66 -5.95
CA GLN A 12 61.82 -6.06 -4.67
C GLN A 12 60.60 -6.78 -4.10
N HIS A 13 60.79 -7.49 -2.99
CA HIS A 13 59.68 -8.00 -2.19
C HIS A 13 59.03 -6.85 -1.40
N ALA A 14 58.20 -6.06 -2.07
CA ALA A 14 57.16 -5.31 -1.37
C ALA A 14 56.12 -6.30 -0.86
N ARG A 15 56.22 -6.70 0.42
CA ARG A 15 55.11 -7.35 1.12
C ARG A 15 54.00 -6.30 1.30
N SER A 16 53.11 -6.18 0.32
CA SER A 16 51.83 -5.53 0.54
C SER A 16 51.06 -6.36 1.56
N PHE A 17 51.01 -5.89 2.81
CA PHE A 17 50.03 -6.36 3.77
C PHE A 17 48.66 -5.90 3.26
N SER A 18 48.04 -6.76 2.45
CA SER A 18 46.61 -6.70 2.15
C SER A 18 45.85 -7.05 3.43
N VAL A 19 45.78 -6.07 4.35
CA VAL A 19 44.72 -6.05 5.34
C VAL A 19 43.46 -5.77 4.55
N ALA A 20 42.65 -6.81 4.34
CA ALA A 20 41.30 -6.61 3.82
C ALA A 20 40.60 -5.60 4.75
N PRO A 21 39.98 -4.53 4.24
CA PRO A 21 39.28 -3.58 5.10
C PRO A 21 38.19 -4.35 5.85
N SER A 22 38.31 -4.42 7.17
CA SER A 22 37.27 -4.99 8.02
C SER A 22 36.00 -4.19 7.78
N ARG A 23 34.98 -4.87 7.25
CA ARG A 23 33.76 -4.22 6.78
C ARG A 23 32.96 -3.77 8.00
N SER A 24 33.04 -2.48 8.32
CA SER A 24 32.09 -1.84 9.24
C SER A 24 30.67 -2.22 8.85
N ALA A 25 29.93 -2.71 9.84
CA ALA A 25 28.57 -3.17 9.68
C ALA A 25 27.65 -2.48 10.70
N VAL A 26 26.39 -2.30 10.32
CA VAL A 26 25.35 -1.82 11.24
C VAL A 26 24.42 -2.97 11.57
N TYR A 27 24.08 -3.14 12.85
CA TYR A 27 23.22 -4.20 13.35
C TYR A 27 21.94 -3.61 13.97
N VAL A 28 20.77 -4.16 13.64
CA VAL A 28 19.49 -3.84 14.29
C VAL A 28 19.02 -5.09 15.02
N LEU A 29 19.03 -5.05 16.35
CA LEU A 29 18.77 -6.22 17.20
C LEU A 29 17.57 -5.96 18.12
N PRO A 30 16.39 -6.52 17.83
CA PRO A 30 15.25 -6.49 18.75
C PRO A 30 15.50 -7.39 19.96
N VAL A 31 15.25 -6.88 21.17
CA VAL A 31 15.51 -7.59 22.44
C VAL A 31 14.33 -7.50 23.39
N ASP A 32 14.16 -8.51 24.25
CA ASP A 32 13.33 -8.38 25.45
C ASP A 32 14.03 -7.42 26.43
N PRO A 33 13.41 -6.30 26.84
CA PRO A 33 14.04 -5.32 27.71
C PRO A 33 14.27 -5.81 29.16
N ARG A 34 13.66 -6.94 29.57
CA ARG A 34 13.87 -7.58 30.88
C ARG A 34 14.92 -8.69 30.86
N ALA A 35 15.14 -9.33 29.70
CA ALA A 35 16.12 -10.39 29.53
C ALA A 35 16.83 -10.31 28.16
N PRO A 36 17.65 -9.27 27.90
CA PRO A 36 18.44 -9.20 26.68
C PRO A 36 19.51 -10.32 26.66
N PRO A 37 19.88 -10.87 25.49
CA PRO A 37 20.86 -11.96 25.43
C PRO A 37 22.31 -11.49 25.66
N ARG A 38 23.07 -12.25 26.46
CA ARG A 38 24.53 -12.04 26.66
C ARG A 38 25.38 -12.22 25.41
N HIS A 39 24.90 -13.04 24.47
CA HIS A 39 25.59 -13.30 23.21
C HIS A 39 24.55 -13.42 22.10
N THR A 40 24.55 -12.46 21.18
CA THR A 40 23.78 -12.56 19.93
C THR A 40 24.56 -13.36 18.89
N SER A 41 23.90 -13.73 17.79
CA SER A 41 24.52 -14.43 16.64
C SER A 41 25.70 -13.65 16.00
N VAL A 42 25.84 -12.36 16.31
CA VAL A 42 26.93 -11.48 15.83
C VAL A 42 27.94 -11.11 16.92
N GLY A 43 27.92 -11.80 18.08
CA GLY A 43 28.89 -11.57 19.15
C GLY A 43 28.70 -10.27 19.92
N VAL A 44 27.50 -9.65 19.87
CA VAL A 44 27.16 -8.51 20.72
C VAL A 44 26.64 -9.02 22.07
N ASP A 45 27.13 -8.41 23.16
CA ASP A 45 26.57 -8.58 24.50
C ASP A 45 25.45 -7.56 24.73
N ALA A 46 24.22 -7.97 24.41
CA ALA A 46 23.08 -7.10 24.53
C ALA A 46 22.63 -6.92 26.00
N GLU A 47 22.91 -7.87 26.90
CA GLU A 47 22.64 -7.71 28.35
C GLU A 47 23.46 -6.55 28.92
N SER A 48 24.78 -6.59 28.70
CA SER A 48 25.70 -5.56 29.17
C SER A 48 25.37 -4.18 28.56
N LEU A 49 25.25 -4.08 27.24
CA LEU A 49 24.91 -2.82 26.56
C LEU A 49 23.55 -2.26 27.00
N TRP A 50 22.52 -3.11 27.12
CA TRP A 50 21.19 -2.66 27.55
C TRP A 50 21.19 -2.19 29.01
N SER A 51 21.90 -2.90 29.89
CA SER A 51 22.02 -2.55 31.32
C SER A 51 22.63 -1.16 31.55
N ALA A 52 23.50 -0.70 30.64
CA ALA A 52 24.11 0.63 30.66
C ALA A 52 23.17 1.76 30.21
N THR A 53 21.96 1.45 29.74
CA THR A 53 20.99 2.46 29.27
C THR A 53 20.17 3.06 30.42
N PRO A 54 19.74 4.33 30.30
CA PRO A 54 18.73 4.91 31.20
C PRO A 54 17.40 4.13 31.22
N ALA A 55 17.12 3.36 30.17
CA ALA A 55 15.90 2.56 30.06
C ALA A 55 15.92 1.30 30.94
N ALA A 56 17.11 0.73 31.22
CA ALA A 56 17.26 -0.39 32.15
C ALA A 56 17.14 0.04 33.62
N ALA A 57 17.54 1.27 33.96
CA ALA A 57 17.39 1.85 35.29
C ALA A 57 15.99 2.45 35.55
N ALA A 58 15.08 2.44 34.58
CA ALA A 58 13.78 3.07 34.69
C ALA A 58 12.78 2.24 35.55
N PRO A 59 11.94 2.87 36.41
CA PRO A 59 10.94 2.15 37.21
C PRO A 59 9.84 1.46 36.39
N LYS A 60 9.73 1.77 35.10
CA LYS A 60 8.81 1.14 34.15
C LYS A 60 9.62 0.59 32.99
N PRO A 61 9.42 -0.68 32.58
CA PRO A 61 10.13 -1.26 31.46
C PRO A 61 10.00 -0.45 30.15
N ALA A 62 11.04 -0.54 29.33
CA ALA A 62 11.12 0.16 28.05
C ALA A 62 10.00 -0.28 27.09
N LYS A 63 9.31 0.69 26.48
CA LYS A 63 8.24 0.42 25.51
C LYS A 63 8.80 -0.18 24.21
N ALA A 64 7.96 -0.90 23.46
CA ALA A 64 8.32 -1.38 22.13
C ALA A 64 8.79 -0.23 21.22
N GLY A 65 9.95 -0.38 20.59
CA GLY A 65 10.57 0.64 19.77
C GLY A 65 11.41 1.70 20.51
N THR A 66 11.58 1.60 21.84
CA THR A 66 12.68 2.29 22.52
C THR A 66 14.00 1.71 22.01
N THR A 67 14.74 2.48 21.22
CA THR A 67 16.03 2.08 20.63
C THR A 67 17.17 2.89 21.23
N HIS A 68 18.32 2.23 21.43
CA HIS A 68 19.60 2.83 21.79
C HIS A 68 20.68 2.45 20.77
N ILE A 69 21.50 3.43 20.36
CA ILE A 69 22.60 3.24 19.42
C ILE A 69 23.91 3.13 20.20
N PHE A 70 24.70 2.13 19.86
CA PHE A 70 26.03 1.87 20.40
C PHE A 70 27.06 1.84 19.26
N TYR A 71 28.22 2.45 19.48
CA TYR A 71 29.34 2.45 18.54
C TYR A 71 30.35 1.38 18.93
N ASP A 72 31.18 0.97 17.97
CA ASP A 72 32.23 -0.05 18.10
C ASP A 72 31.71 -1.38 18.70
N THR A 73 30.48 -1.75 18.34
CA THR A 73 29.76 -2.94 18.80
C THR A 73 29.21 -3.74 17.61
N PRO A 74 29.58 -5.03 17.44
CA PRO A 74 30.59 -5.77 18.20
C PRO A 74 31.99 -5.17 17.99
N SER A 75 32.84 -5.26 19.02
CA SER A 75 34.18 -4.68 18.98
C SER A 75 35.12 -5.53 18.13
N GLU A 76 35.53 -5.00 16.97
CA GLU A 76 36.43 -5.67 16.04
C GLU A 76 37.54 -4.70 15.62
N LYS A 77 38.79 -5.18 15.63
CA LYS A 77 39.97 -4.33 15.41
C LYS A 77 39.98 -3.74 14.00
N GLY A 78 39.67 -2.46 13.90
CA GLY A 78 39.68 -1.68 12.66
C GLY A 78 38.31 -1.47 12.01
N ALA A 79 37.27 -2.17 12.48
CA ALA A 79 35.89 -1.93 12.06
C ALA A 79 35.27 -0.80 12.90
N ARG A 80 34.33 -0.06 12.31
CA ARG A 80 33.49 0.94 13.01
C ARG A 80 32.05 0.44 13.03
N ASN A 81 31.84 -0.65 13.76
CA ASN A 81 30.53 -1.30 13.84
C ASN A 81 29.55 -0.44 14.65
N VAL A 82 28.26 -0.52 14.32
CA VAL A 82 27.20 0.18 15.05
C VAL A 82 26.09 -0.80 15.38
N THR A 83 25.67 -0.88 16.64
CA THR A 83 24.51 -1.68 17.05
C THR A 83 23.37 -0.79 17.53
N ALA A 84 22.18 -0.98 16.94
CA ALA A 84 20.92 -0.45 17.40
C ALA A 84 20.16 -1.55 18.17
N LEU A 85 20.21 -1.51 19.51
CA LEU A 85 19.37 -2.38 20.34
C LEU A 85 17.98 -1.75 20.47
N THR A 86 16.92 -2.50 20.19
CA THR A 86 15.53 -2.00 20.24
C THR A 86 14.64 -2.89 21.08
N SER A 87 13.91 -2.29 22.02
CA SER A 87 12.99 -3.01 22.90
C SER A 87 11.82 -3.58 22.12
N LEU A 88 11.50 -4.86 22.36
CA LEU A 88 10.22 -5.47 22.00
C LEU A 88 9.11 -5.17 23.04
N GLY A 89 9.46 -4.56 24.17
CA GLY A 89 8.53 -4.32 25.27
C GLY A 89 8.34 -5.54 26.16
N ASP A 90 7.98 -5.27 27.41
CA ASP A 90 8.02 -6.20 28.54
C ASP A 90 6.88 -7.22 28.60
N LYS A 91 5.95 -7.13 27.65
CA LYS A 91 4.83 -8.05 27.44
C LYS A 91 4.85 -8.70 26.06
N PHE A 92 6.00 -8.70 25.39
CA PHE A 92 6.10 -9.27 24.04
C PHE A 92 5.73 -10.75 23.99
N ALA A 93 6.25 -11.56 24.92
CA ALA A 93 5.97 -12.99 24.99
C ALA A 93 4.48 -13.31 25.27
N GLU A 94 3.80 -12.47 26.07
CA GLU A 94 2.39 -12.60 26.49
C GLU A 94 1.39 -12.33 25.34
N LYS A 95 1.84 -11.79 24.20
CA LYS A 95 0.96 -11.32 23.12
C LYS A 95 0.59 -12.42 22.12
N ALA A 96 -0.62 -12.28 21.57
CA ALA A 96 -1.08 -13.04 20.40
C ALA A 96 -0.18 -12.79 19.18
N GLU A 97 -0.19 -13.71 18.19
CA GLU A 97 0.75 -13.67 17.05
C GLU A 97 0.73 -12.31 16.31
N ASP A 98 -0.44 -11.81 15.92
CA ASP A 98 -0.56 -10.57 15.14
C ASP A 98 -0.16 -9.32 15.96
N GLU A 99 -0.39 -9.35 17.28
CA GLU A 99 0.13 -8.32 18.17
C GLU A 99 1.65 -8.36 18.28
N ARG A 100 2.27 -9.56 18.31
CA ARG A 100 3.73 -9.72 18.27
C ARG A 100 4.30 -9.24 16.94
N ARG A 101 3.67 -9.58 15.81
CA ARG A 101 4.04 -9.06 14.47
C ARG A 101 4.10 -7.54 14.47
N GLU A 102 3.07 -6.87 14.98
CA GLU A 102 3.05 -5.41 15.03
C GLU A 102 4.05 -4.82 16.03
N VAL A 103 4.33 -5.48 17.16
CA VAL A 103 5.40 -5.08 18.08
C VAL A 103 6.79 -5.17 17.40
N ILE A 104 7.06 -6.25 16.66
CA ILE A 104 8.29 -6.38 15.86
C ILE A 104 8.37 -5.26 14.82
N ARG A 105 7.27 -4.98 14.10
CA ARG A 105 7.24 -3.86 13.13
C ARG A 105 7.58 -2.53 13.80
N LYS A 106 7.05 -2.26 15.00
CA LYS A 106 7.37 -1.06 15.78
C LYS A 106 8.82 -1.01 16.25
N ALA A 107 9.36 -2.13 16.74
CA ALA A 107 10.73 -2.21 17.23
C ALA A 107 11.75 -1.97 16.10
N VAL A 108 11.64 -2.76 15.02
CA VAL A 108 12.52 -2.69 13.85
C VAL A 108 12.37 -1.36 13.11
N GLY A 109 11.14 -0.86 12.92
CA GLY A 109 10.89 0.42 12.25
C GLY A 109 11.55 1.60 12.94
N SER A 110 11.37 1.72 14.26
CA SER A 110 12.01 2.77 15.07
C SER A 110 13.53 2.68 15.00
N ALA A 111 14.10 1.48 15.07
CA ALA A 111 15.54 1.29 14.98
C ALA A 111 16.09 1.66 13.60
N VAL A 112 15.42 1.27 12.52
CA VAL A 112 15.80 1.64 11.15
C VAL A 112 15.73 3.15 10.94
N LYS A 113 14.75 3.86 11.52
CA LYS A 113 14.72 5.33 11.49
C LYS A 113 15.89 5.96 12.25
N GLN A 114 16.23 5.45 13.44
CA GLN A 114 17.39 5.97 14.19
C GLN A 114 18.73 5.68 13.47
N VAL A 115 18.89 4.49 12.90
CA VAL A 115 20.05 4.15 12.05
C VAL A 115 20.15 5.11 10.88
N ARG A 116 19.07 5.33 10.11
CA ARG A 116 19.04 6.31 9.01
C ARG A 116 19.41 7.74 9.45
N ALA A 117 19.09 8.12 10.69
CA ALA A 117 19.41 9.44 11.24
C ALA A 117 20.90 9.64 11.57
N LEU A 118 21.72 8.58 11.58
CA LEU A 118 23.18 8.67 11.74
C LEU A 118 23.87 9.30 10.51
N GLY A 119 23.18 9.36 9.37
CA GLY A 119 23.62 10.11 8.19
C GLY A 119 24.91 9.57 7.54
N GLU A 120 25.78 10.48 7.13
CA GLU A 120 26.91 10.19 6.24
C GLU A 120 27.94 9.21 6.83
N GLY A 121 28.05 9.12 8.16
CA GLY A 121 28.98 8.21 8.84
C GLY A 121 28.74 6.72 8.59
N ILE A 122 27.54 6.35 8.11
CA ILE A 122 27.18 4.96 7.77
C ILE A 122 26.81 4.77 6.29
N HIS A 123 26.94 5.80 5.44
CA HIS A 123 26.59 5.67 4.03
C HIS A 123 27.42 4.59 3.32
N GLY A 124 26.76 3.79 2.47
CA GLY A 124 27.35 2.66 1.76
C GLY A 124 27.56 1.40 2.61
N GLN A 125 27.19 1.40 3.89
CA GLN A 125 27.24 0.20 4.73
C GLN A 125 25.98 -0.68 4.55
N THR A 126 26.13 -1.96 4.89
CA THR A 126 25.00 -2.89 5.02
C THR A 126 24.48 -2.86 6.45
N VAL A 127 23.15 -2.75 6.58
CA VAL A 127 22.43 -2.87 7.85
C VAL A 127 21.86 -4.29 7.95
N PHE A 128 22.41 -5.08 8.86
CA PHE A 128 21.92 -6.41 9.17
C PHE A 128 20.84 -6.35 10.26
N VAL A 129 19.66 -6.91 9.99
CA VAL A 129 18.53 -6.92 10.90
C VAL A 129 18.37 -8.32 11.49
N ASP A 130 18.35 -8.43 12.82
CA ASP A 130 17.89 -9.66 13.46
C ASP A 130 16.39 -9.79 13.23
N ALA A 131 16.06 -10.75 12.38
CA ALA A 131 14.73 -11.04 11.90
C ALA A 131 14.15 -12.32 12.54
N SER A 132 14.86 -12.93 13.50
CA SER A 132 14.57 -14.26 14.05
C SER A 132 13.18 -14.39 14.69
N ALA A 133 12.64 -13.32 15.28
CA ALA A 133 11.32 -13.33 15.92
C ALA A 133 10.15 -13.39 14.92
N ASP A 134 10.25 -12.70 13.76
CA ASP A 134 9.35 -12.85 12.61
C ASP A 134 9.99 -12.19 11.36
N PRO A 135 10.51 -12.99 10.41
CA PRO A 135 11.26 -12.44 9.28
C PRO A 135 10.46 -11.53 8.35
N HIS A 136 9.14 -11.77 8.24
CA HIS A 136 8.24 -11.01 7.39
C HIS A 136 7.91 -9.65 8.02
N ALA A 137 7.55 -9.62 9.30
CA ALA A 137 7.27 -8.38 10.04
C ALA A 137 8.53 -7.48 10.12
N ALA A 138 9.71 -8.07 10.34
CA ALA A 138 10.98 -7.34 10.32
C ALA A 138 11.22 -6.70 8.95
N ALA A 139 11.18 -7.48 7.87
CA ALA A 139 11.37 -6.97 6.50
C ALA A 139 10.35 -5.87 6.13
N VAL A 140 9.07 -6.07 6.48
CA VAL A 140 8.02 -5.06 6.23
C VAL A 140 8.39 -3.73 6.89
N ALA A 141 8.71 -3.73 8.18
CA ALA A 141 9.05 -2.50 8.87
C ALA A 141 10.35 -1.88 8.38
N THR A 142 11.37 -2.69 8.08
CA THR A 142 12.63 -2.22 7.51
C THR A 142 12.42 -1.47 6.20
N HIS A 143 11.61 -1.99 5.27
CA HIS A 143 11.39 -1.33 3.98
C HIS A 143 10.36 -0.19 4.04
N LEU A 144 9.35 -0.25 4.91
CA LEU A 144 8.41 0.86 5.11
C LEU A 144 9.05 2.06 5.84
N ALA A 145 9.96 1.83 6.79
CA ALA A 145 10.70 2.88 7.52
C ALA A 145 11.78 3.59 6.67
N GLN A 146 12.10 3.05 5.49
CA GLN A 146 12.97 3.69 4.49
C GLN A 146 12.20 4.60 3.51
N PHE A 147 10.86 4.65 3.59
CA PHE A 147 10.07 5.52 2.75
C PHE A 147 10.32 6.99 3.11
N GLU A 148 10.68 7.78 2.11
CA GLU A 148 10.90 9.21 2.20
C GLU A 148 10.57 9.76 0.83
N PHE A 149 9.43 10.45 0.71
CA PHE A 149 8.99 11.10 -0.52
C PHE A 149 9.38 12.58 -0.50
N THR A 150 9.92 13.05 -1.61
CA THR A 150 10.31 14.45 -1.80
C THR A 150 10.42 14.74 -3.30
N LEU A 151 10.09 15.95 -3.72
CA LEU A 151 10.39 16.49 -5.06
C LEU A 151 11.38 17.65 -5.00
N LYS A 152 12.04 17.86 -3.85
CA LYS A 152 13.15 18.82 -3.72
C LYS A 152 14.28 18.43 -4.68
N THR A 153 14.91 19.44 -5.27
CA THR A 153 16.07 19.27 -6.16
C THR A 153 17.40 19.21 -5.40
N LYS A 154 17.42 19.61 -4.13
CA LYS A 154 18.57 19.54 -3.22
C LYS A 154 18.14 18.98 -1.85
N PRO A 155 18.68 17.84 -1.39
CA PRO A 155 19.43 16.86 -2.20
C PRO A 155 18.59 16.33 -3.38
N PRO A 156 19.20 15.70 -4.40
CA PRO A 156 18.46 15.10 -5.50
C PRO A 156 17.40 14.09 -5.02
N SER A 157 16.29 13.98 -5.76
CA SER A 157 15.21 13.04 -5.47
C SER A 157 15.10 11.93 -6.52
N ARG A 158 14.89 10.69 -6.07
CA ARG A 158 14.54 9.52 -6.91
C ARG A 158 13.17 9.63 -7.59
N PHE A 159 12.34 10.58 -7.16
CA PHE A 159 11.01 10.86 -7.73
C PHE A 159 11.00 12.08 -8.66
N ASN A 160 12.15 12.75 -8.86
CA ASN A 160 12.27 13.82 -9.84
C ASN A 160 12.19 13.25 -11.28
N PRO A 161 11.22 13.66 -12.11
CA PRO A 161 11.09 13.17 -13.48
C PRO A 161 12.29 13.57 -14.37
N ASN A 162 13.02 14.62 -13.98
CA ASN A 162 14.21 15.12 -14.68
C ASN A 162 15.53 14.53 -14.13
N LEU A 163 15.46 13.44 -13.34
CA LEU A 163 16.66 12.78 -12.82
C LEU A 163 17.43 12.08 -13.94
N LYS A 164 18.65 12.53 -14.21
CA LYS A 164 19.51 11.99 -15.28
C LYS A 164 20.34 10.77 -14.87
N GLU A 165 20.70 10.69 -13.60
CA GLU A 165 21.59 9.67 -13.04
C GLU A 165 20.92 9.00 -11.82
N ALA A 166 21.08 7.69 -11.69
CA ALA A 166 20.53 6.97 -10.54
C ALA A 166 21.19 7.43 -9.24
N ILE A 167 20.39 7.72 -8.21
CA ILE A 167 20.90 8.06 -6.88
C ILE A 167 21.34 6.76 -6.19
N PRO A 168 22.61 6.62 -5.76
CA PRO A 168 23.07 5.44 -5.05
C PRO A 168 22.27 5.19 -3.76
N GLU A 169 22.07 3.91 -3.41
CA GLU A 169 21.48 3.56 -2.12
C GLU A 169 22.39 4.05 -0.98
N LYS A 170 21.83 4.83 -0.05
CA LYS A 170 22.57 5.28 1.14
C LYS A 170 22.91 4.13 2.08
N LEU A 171 22.03 3.13 2.17
CA LEU A 171 22.11 1.96 3.03
C LEU A 171 21.41 0.81 2.33
N THR A 172 22.00 -0.39 2.39
CA THR A 172 21.34 -1.63 1.97
C THR A 172 20.98 -2.44 3.21
N PHE A 173 19.79 -3.06 3.22
CA PHE A 173 19.27 -3.79 4.39
C PHE A 173 19.10 -5.27 4.08
N GLN A 174 19.57 -6.14 4.98
CA GLN A 174 19.56 -7.59 4.84
C GLN A 174 19.22 -8.25 6.18
N PRO A 175 18.65 -9.47 6.21
CA PRO A 175 18.47 -10.20 7.45
C PRO A 175 19.81 -10.77 7.93
N LEU A 176 19.97 -11.02 9.23
CA LEU A 176 21.12 -11.76 9.77
C LEU A 176 21.15 -13.23 9.34
N THR A 177 20.02 -13.77 8.90
CA THR A 177 19.90 -15.14 8.39
C THR A 177 18.86 -15.14 7.28
N GLU A 178 19.24 -15.66 6.11
CA GLU A 178 18.35 -15.74 4.95
C GLU A 178 17.10 -16.56 5.26
N HIS A 179 15.93 -16.01 4.89
CA HIS A 179 14.63 -16.63 5.17
C HIS A 179 13.58 -16.15 4.16
N GLU A 180 12.75 -17.05 3.62
CA GLU A 180 11.73 -16.70 2.62
C GLU A 180 10.75 -15.63 3.10
N GLY A 181 10.37 -15.68 4.39
CA GLY A 181 9.54 -14.64 5.01
C GLY A 181 10.12 -13.22 4.88
N TRP A 182 11.46 -13.05 4.90
CA TRP A 182 12.06 -11.73 4.65
C TRP A 182 11.81 -11.26 3.21
N LYS A 183 11.98 -12.16 2.23
CA LYS A 183 11.73 -11.88 0.81
C LYS A 183 10.26 -11.52 0.58
N THR A 184 9.33 -12.26 1.17
CA THR A 184 7.88 -11.96 1.12
C THR A 184 7.57 -10.60 1.75
N GLY A 185 8.06 -10.33 2.96
CA GLY A 185 7.83 -9.05 3.64
C GLY A 185 8.40 -7.85 2.90
N ALA A 186 9.56 -8.02 2.24
CA ALA A 186 10.15 -7.01 1.36
C ALA A 186 9.31 -6.73 0.10
N VAL A 187 8.62 -7.74 -0.46
CA VAL A 187 7.66 -7.53 -1.56
C VAL A 187 6.43 -6.76 -1.07
N TYR A 188 5.83 -7.17 0.06
CA TYR A 188 4.67 -6.51 0.68
C TYR A 188 4.93 -5.02 0.95
N ALA A 189 6.08 -4.69 1.54
CA ALA A 189 6.44 -3.30 1.84
C ALA A 189 6.81 -2.48 0.59
N ARG A 190 7.43 -3.09 -0.43
CA ARG A 190 7.68 -2.40 -1.71
C ARG A 190 6.38 -2.08 -2.44
N ALA A 191 5.40 -2.99 -2.44
CA ALA A 191 4.07 -2.72 -2.96
C ALA A 191 3.35 -1.57 -2.23
N GLN A 192 3.32 -1.56 -0.89
CA GLN A 192 2.73 -0.42 -0.17
C GLN A 192 3.52 0.88 -0.43
N ASN A 193 4.85 0.83 -0.55
CA ASN A 193 5.64 2.00 -0.93
C ASN A 193 5.39 2.46 -2.37
N LEU A 194 5.02 1.58 -3.30
CA LEU A 194 4.53 1.97 -4.63
C LEU A 194 3.19 2.68 -4.51
N ALA A 195 2.23 2.13 -3.76
CA ALA A 195 0.94 2.78 -3.51
C ALA A 195 1.11 4.18 -2.90
N ARG A 196 1.95 4.32 -1.86
CA ARG A 196 2.36 5.61 -1.29
C ARG A 196 2.95 6.54 -2.36
N THR A 197 3.88 6.04 -3.17
CA THR A 197 4.53 6.81 -4.25
C THR A 197 3.51 7.38 -5.24
N LEU A 198 2.57 6.56 -5.70
CA LEU A 198 1.54 6.95 -6.65
C LEU A 198 0.64 8.04 -6.05
N THR A 199 0.20 7.87 -4.79
CA THR A 199 -0.64 8.85 -4.08
C THR A 199 0.07 10.16 -3.71
N GLU A 200 1.38 10.10 -3.44
CA GLU A 200 2.16 11.30 -3.05
C GLU A 200 2.51 12.21 -4.23
N LEU A 201 2.57 11.66 -5.44
CA LEU A 201 2.85 12.42 -6.65
C LEU A 201 1.73 13.47 -6.92
N PRO A 202 2.08 14.73 -7.23
CA PRO A 202 1.10 15.76 -7.58
C PRO A 202 0.22 15.36 -8.77
N GLY A 203 -1.04 15.81 -8.80
CA GLY A 203 -1.98 15.51 -9.91
C GLY A 203 -1.41 15.86 -11.29
N ASN A 204 -0.71 16.99 -11.41
CA ASN A 204 -0.03 17.40 -12.65
C ASN A 204 1.18 16.51 -13.07
N MET A 205 1.51 15.48 -12.29
CA MET A 205 2.53 14.46 -12.57
C MET A 205 1.97 13.03 -12.56
N MET A 206 0.79 12.82 -11.95
CA MET A 206 0.12 11.54 -11.82
C MET A 206 -1.30 11.66 -12.38
N THR A 207 -1.38 12.00 -13.66
CA THR A 207 -2.63 11.99 -14.42
C THR A 207 -3.09 10.54 -14.70
N PRO A 208 -4.33 10.30 -15.17
CA PRO A 208 -4.79 8.98 -15.63
C PRO A 208 -3.85 8.34 -16.65
N THR A 209 -3.32 9.13 -17.60
CA THR A 209 -2.33 8.64 -18.57
C THR A 209 -1.02 8.25 -17.89
N ALA A 210 -0.45 9.14 -17.07
CA ALA A 210 0.80 8.87 -16.36
C ALA A 210 0.69 7.71 -15.34
N PHE A 211 -0.48 7.48 -14.76
CA PHE A 211 -0.75 6.34 -13.89
C PHE A 211 -0.66 5.02 -14.68
N VAL A 212 -1.30 4.94 -15.86
CA VAL A 212 -1.21 3.75 -16.73
C VAL A 212 0.25 3.47 -17.11
N GLU A 213 0.96 4.46 -17.66
CA GLU A 213 2.37 4.32 -18.04
C GLU A 213 3.25 3.87 -16.87
N ARG A 214 2.98 4.39 -15.67
CA ARG A 214 3.69 4.00 -14.46
C ARG A 214 3.42 2.55 -14.08
N ILE A 215 2.16 2.10 -14.10
CA ILE A 215 1.82 0.71 -13.80
C ILE A 215 2.42 -0.24 -14.85
N GLU A 216 2.32 0.06 -16.15
CA GLU A 216 2.95 -0.74 -17.21
C GLU A 216 4.45 -0.92 -16.99
N LYS A 217 5.16 0.13 -16.56
CA LYS A 217 6.58 0.08 -16.22
C LYS A 217 6.90 -0.78 -14.99
N GLU A 218 6.09 -0.71 -13.93
CA GLU A 218 6.32 -1.48 -12.69
C GLU A 218 6.05 -2.99 -12.90
N PHE A 219 5.16 -3.34 -13.83
CA PHE A 219 4.86 -4.72 -14.21
C PHE A 219 5.75 -5.27 -15.34
N ALA A 220 6.71 -4.50 -15.85
CA ALA A 220 7.59 -4.93 -16.94
C ALA A 220 8.39 -6.18 -16.54
N GLY A 221 8.22 -7.27 -17.30
CA GLY A 221 8.88 -8.55 -17.04
C GLY A 221 8.23 -9.43 -15.97
N VAL A 222 7.10 -9.02 -15.38
CA VAL A 222 6.35 -9.86 -14.43
C VAL A 222 5.57 -10.94 -15.18
N PRO A 223 5.77 -12.24 -14.86
CA PRO A 223 5.15 -13.34 -15.60
C PRO A 223 3.64 -13.43 -15.36
N ASN A 224 2.93 -14.04 -16.31
CA ASN A 224 1.49 -14.32 -16.28
C ASN A 224 0.57 -13.10 -16.13
N VAL A 225 1.10 -11.88 -16.34
CA VAL A 225 0.33 -10.63 -16.32
C VAL A 225 0.07 -10.12 -17.74
N LYS A 226 -1.15 -9.64 -17.98
CA LYS A 226 -1.52 -8.80 -19.12
C LYS A 226 -2.15 -7.51 -18.60
N ILE A 227 -1.64 -6.37 -19.05
CA ILE A 227 -2.23 -5.05 -18.80
C ILE A 227 -3.01 -4.61 -20.04
N ILE A 228 -4.14 -3.93 -19.83
CA ILE A 228 -4.98 -3.37 -20.89
C ILE A 228 -5.47 -1.99 -20.46
N ALA A 229 -5.04 -0.94 -21.15
CA ALA A 229 -5.62 0.39 -21.01
C ALA A 229 -6.74 0.59 -22.03
N ARG A 230 -7.96 0.87 -21.56
CA ARG A 230 -9.10 1.27 -22.41
C ARG A 230 -9.21 2.78 -22.43
N ASP A 231 -9.58 3.32 -23.59
CA ASP A 231 -9.85 4.75 -23.78
C ASP A 231 -11.34 5.09 -23.60
N GLU A 232 -11.65 6.39 -23.64
CA GLU A 232 -13.03 6.88 -23.56
C GLU A 232 -13.89 6.39 -24.74
N ALA A 233 -13.31 6.23 -25.94
CA ALA A 233 -14.04 5.72 -27.11
C ALA A 233 -14.50 4.27 -26.91
N TRP A 234 -13.74 3.44 -26.20
CA TRP A 234 -14.15 2.12 -25.75
C TRP A 234 -15.23 2.20 -24.65
N ALA A 235 -15.07 3.11 -23.68
CA ALA A 235 -16.05 3.29 -22.59
C ALA A 235 -17.42 3.76 -23.11
N VAL A 236 -17.44 4.65 -24.11
CA VAL A 236 -18.66 5.09 -24.82
C VAL A 236 -19.34 3.91 -25.50
N LYS A 237 -18.58 3.07 -26.22
CA LYS A 237 -19.10 1.84 -26.87
C LYS A 237 -19.63 0.80 -25.86
N LYS A 238 -19.20 0.89 -24.60
CA LYS A 238 -19.69 0.05 -23.50
C LYS A 238 -20.88 0.66 -22.75
N GLY A 239 -21.25 1.91 -23.02
CA GLY A 239 -22.34 2.59 -22.32
C GLY A 239 -21.99 2.99 -20.87
N MET A 240 -20.70 3.21 -20.57
CA MET A 240 -20.22 3.57 -19.23
C MET A 240 -20.47 5.06 -18.94
N ASN A 241 -21.72 5.50 -19.02
CA ASN A 241 -22.07 6.93 -18.95
C ASN A 241 -22.02 7.49 -17.52
N SER A 242 -22.01 6.65 -16.48
CA SER A 242 -21.82 7.10 -15.10
C SER A 242 -20.36 7.50 -14.89
N PHE A 243 -19.41 6.65 -15.30
CA PHE A 243 -17.99 6.97 -15.34
C PHE A 243 -17.69 8.18 -16.22
N LEU A 244 -18.17 8.16 -17.48
CA LEU A 244 -17.97 9.26 -18.44
C LEU A 244 -18.72 10.55 -18.07
N SER A 245 -19.59 10.55 -17.05
CA SER A 245 -20.20 11.80 -16.55
C SER A 245 -19.19 12.68 -15.82
N VAL A 246 -18.25 12.05 -15.09
CA VAL A 246 -17.24 12.71 -14.25
C VAL A 246 -16.11 13.29 -15.10
N THR A 247 -15.74 12.61 -16.20
CA THR A 247 -14.56 12.97 -17.00
C THR A 247 -14.73 14.27 -17.79
N LYS A 248 -15.97 14.68 -18.07
CA LYS A 248 -16.31 15.83 -18.94
C LYS A 248 -15.74 17.19 -18.48
N GLY A 249 -15.30 17.26 -17.22
CA GLY A 249 -14.73 18.47 -16.63
C GLY A 249 -13.24 18.70 -16.93
N THR A 250 -12.50 17.70 -17.42
CA THR A 250 -11.05 17.81 -17.71
C THR A 250 -10.78 17.65 -19.21
N SER A 251 -9.60 18.08 -19.65
CA SER A 251 -9.04 17.77 -20.97
C SER A 251 -8.10 16.55 -20.94
N GLU A 252 -7.76 16.05 -19.75
CA GLU A 252 -6.92 14.87 -19.58
C GLU A 252 -7.74 13.59 -19.85
N PRO A 253 -7.36 12.74 -20.83
CA PRO A 253 -8.21 11.63 -21.24
C PRO A 253 -8.36 10.55 -20.17
N ALA A 254 -9.59 10.21 -19.83
CA ALA A 254 -9.86 9.13 -18.88
C ALA A 254 -9.45 7.75 -19.44
N LYS A 255 -9.15 6.81 -18.52
CA LYS A 255 -8.73 5.44 -18.83
C LYS A 255 -9.51 4.45 -17.97
N LEU A 256 -9.91 3.31 -18.51
CA LEU A 256 -10.19 2.13 -17.67
C LEU A 256 -9.00 1.18 -17.80
N LEU A 257 -8.22 1.06 -16.72
CA LEU A 257 -7.08 0.15 -16.67
C LEU A 257 -7.54 -1.22 -16.15
N GLU A 258 -7.21 -2.26 -16.91
CA GLU A 258 -7.39 -3.66 -16.53
C GLU A 258 -6.02 -4.31 -16.28
N ILE A 259 -5.85 -5.04 -15.16
CA ILE A 259 -4.70 -5.93 -14.94
C ILE A 259 -5.22 -7.37 -14.81
N HIS A 260 -4.70 -8.26 -15.63
CA HIS A 260 -5.09 -9.67 -15.67
C HIS A 260 -3.90 -10.52 -15.27
N TYR A 261 -3.93 -11.09 -14.07
CA TYR A 261 -2.96 -12.07 -13.61
C TYR A 261 -3.60 -13.46 -13.62
N ASN A 262 -2.97 -14.41 -14.31
CA ASN A 262 -3.46 -15.79 -14.42
C ASN A 262 -2.45 -16.74 -13.76
N GLY A 263 -2.42 -16.77 -12.42
CA GLY A 263 -1.55 -17.66 -11.64
C GLY A 263 -2.19 -19.01 -11.30
N GLY A 264 -3.51 -19.14 -11.43
CA GLY A 264 -4.26 -20.35 -11.12
C GLY A 264 -4.63 -21.20 -12.35
N PRO A 265 -5.46 -22.24 -12.18
CA PRO A 265 -6.03 -23.02 -13.28
C PRO A 265 -6.81 -22.13 -14.27
N SER A 266 -6.75 -22.42 -15.57
CA SER A 266 -7.32 -21.53 -16.60
C SER A 266 -8.86 -21.39 -16.58
N ASP A 267 -9.54 -22.34 -15.94
CA ASP A 267 -10.99 -22.41 -15.76
C ASP A 267 -11.46 -21.88 -14.39
N ALA A 268 -10.54 -21.64 -13.44
CA ALA A 268 -10.88 -21.11 -12.14
C ALA A 268 -11.42 -19.67 -12.24
N GLN A 269 -12.60 -19.42 -11.65
CA GLN A 269 -13.16 -18.08 -11.53
C GLN A 269 -12.17 -17.16 -10.79
N PRO A 270 -12.04 -15.88 -11.19
CA PRO A 270 -11.09 -14.98 -10.58
C PRO A 270 -11.61 -14.32 -9.29
N ILE A 271 -10.68 -13.83 -8.48
CA ILE A 271 -10.92 -12.68 -7.59
C ILE A 271 -10.85 -11.41 -8.44
N LEU A 272 -11.77 -10.48 -8.24
CA LEU A 272 -11.74 -9.14 -8.83
C LEU A 272 -11.45 -8.09 -7.75
N LEU A 273 -10.40 -7.29 -7.95
CA LEU A 273 -10.15 -6.08 -7.18
C LEU A 273 -10.55 -4.85 -8.00
N VAL A 274 -11.27 -3.90 -7.41
CA VAL A 274 -11.63 -2.64 -8.08
C VAL A 274 -11.12 -1.46 -7.27
N GLY A 275 -10.50 -0.47 -7.90
CA GLY A 275 -9.91 0.68 -7.19
C GLY A 275 -10.39 2.02 -7.73
N LYS A 276 -10.93 2.89 -6.87
CA LYS A 276 -11.22 4.30 -7.24
C LYS A 276 -9.95 4.96 -7.73
N GLY A 277 -9.97 5.50 -8.95
CA GLY A 277 -8.82 6.06 -9.65
C GLY A 277 -8.92 7.55 -9.96
N VAL A 278 -9.60 8.34 -9.12
CA VAL A 278 -9.72 9.78 -9.35
C VAL A 278 -8.39 10.46 -9.04
N THR A 279 -7.60 10.78 -10.06
CA THR A 279 -6.20 11.23 -9.91
C THR A 279 -6.07 12.65 -9.35
N PHE A 280 -7.10 13.45 -9.55
CA PHE A 280 -7.30 14.69 -8.82
C PHE A 280 -8.81 14.98 -8.72
N ASP A 281 -9.25 15.38 -7.54
CA ASP A 281 -10.66 15.65 -7.26
C ASP A 281 -10.86 17.07 -6.71
N THR A 282 -11.49 17.95 -7.50
CA THR A 282 -11.91 19.28 -7.04
C THR A 282 -13.32 19.28 -6.44
N GLY A 283 -14.05 18.18 -6.55
CA GLY A 283 -15.51 18.11 -6.35
C GLY A 283 -16.35 18.52 -7.55
N GLY A 284 -15.73 18.75 -8.72
CA GLY A 284 -16.44 19.26 -9.90
C GLY A 284 -17.10 20.63 -9.64
N ILE A 285 -18.36 20.77 -10.04
CA ILE A 285 -19.17 21.98 -9.83
C ILE A 285 -19.48 22.22 -8.34
N SER A 286 -19.70 21.15 -7.57
CA SER A 286 -19.75 21.14 -6.10
C SER A 286 -18.36 21.33 -5.47
N LEU A 287 -17.69 22.43 -5.82
CA LEU A 287 -16.28 22.66 -5.54
C LEU A 287 -15.91 22.52 -4.05
N LYS A 288 -14.94 21.67 -3.74
CA LYS A 288 -14.37 21.53 -2.39
C LYS A 288 -13.76 22.85 -1.89
N PRO A 289 -13.74 23.10 -0.57
CA PRO A 289 -12.96 24.19 0.01
C PRO A 289 -11.47 24.09 -0.37
N SER A 290 -10.82 25.24 -0.59
CA SER A 290 -9.39 25.30 -0.92
C SER A 290 -8.48 24.74 0.18
N ALA A 291 -8.92 24.82 1.45
CA ALA A 291 -8.25 24.25 2.59
C ALA A 291 -8.22 22.71 2.49
N GLY A 292 -7.04 22.13 2.31
CA GLY A 292 -6.84 20.68 2.23
C GLY A 292 -6.94 20.10 0.82
N MET A 293 -7.50 20.80 -0.17
CA MET A 293 -7.71 20.31 -1.55
C MET A 293 -6.45 19.70 -2.19
N LYS A 294 -5.24 20.16 -1.85
CA LYS A 294 -3.97 19.55 -2.30
C LYS A 294 -3.81 18.05 -1.98
N LEU A 295 -4.56 17.54 -0.99
CA LEU A 295 -4.57 16.13 -0.59
C LEU A 295 -5.37 15.26 -1.56
N MET A 296 -6.23 15.85 -2.39
CA MET A 296 -7.07 15.13 -3.37
C MET A 296 -6.27 14.52 -4.53
N ARG A 297 -4.95 14.75 -4.60
CA ARG A 297 -4.02 13.90 -5.38
C ARG A 297 -3.98 12.44 -4.88
N GLY A 298 -4.34 12.20 -3.62
CA GLY A 298 -4.44 10.88 -3.01
C GLY A 298 -5.78 10.17 -3.24
N ASP A 299 -6.70 10.80 -3.98
CA ASP A 299 -8.06 10.28 -4.18
C ASP A 299 -8.17 9.12 -5.20
N MET A 300 -7.02 8.80 -5.81
CA MET A 300 -6.74 7.57 -6.55
C MET A 300 -6.13 6.47 -5.65
N GLY A 301 -6.18 6.64 -4.32
CA GLY A 301 -5.60 5.71 -3.34
C GLY A 301 -6.17 4.29 -3.43
N GLY A 302 -7.41 4.15 -3.87
CA GLY A 302 -8.03 2.86 -4.18
C GLY A 302 -7.28 2.14 -5.31
N ALA A 303 -7.14 2.81 -6.46
CA ALA A 303 -6.39 2.32 -7.62
C ALA A 303 -4.93 2.02 -7.28
N ALA A 304 -4.27 2.93 -6.55
CA ALA A 304 -2.91 2.75 -6.07
C ALA A 304 -2.76 1.46 -5.24
N ALA A 305 -3.71 1.21 -4.33
CA ALA A 305 -3.66 0.07 -3.44
C ALA A 305 -3.87 -1.27 -4.17
N VAL A 306 -4.87 -1.38 -5.05
CA VAL A 306 -5.19 -2.63 -5.76
C VAL A 306 -4.15 -2.97 -6.84
N CYS A 307 -3.65 -1.99 -7.61
CA CYS A 307 -2.62 -2.22 -8.61
C CYS A 307 -1.29 -2.64 -7.96
N SER A 308 -0.91 -2.00 -6.84
CA SER A 308 0.30 -2.38 -6.11
C SER A 308 0.18 -3.74 -5.41
N ALA A 309 -1.01 -4.08 -4.91
CA ALA A 309 -1.28 -5.42 -4.36
C ALA A 309 -1.15 -6.49 -5.45
N ALA A 310 -1.75 -6.26 -6.62
CA ALA A 310 -1.64 -7.18 -7.76
C ALA A 310 -0.20 -7.38 -8.25
N LEU A 311 0.64 -6.34 -8.20
CA LEU A 311 2.07 -6.44 -8.50
C LEU A 311 2.78 -7.41 -7.55
N ALA A 312 2.55 -7.26 -6.24
CA ALA A 312 3.10 -8.18 -5.24
C ALA A 312 2.56 -9.60 -5.40
N ILE A 313 1.25 -9.77 -5.63
CA ILE A 313 0.61 -11.07 -5.84
C ILE A 313 1.26 -11.81 -7.04
N ALA A 314 1.49 -11.10 -8.15
CA ALA A 314 2.13 -11.67 -9.33
C ALA A 314 3.62 -11.94 -9.12
N GLN A 315 4.35 -11.05 -8.44
CA GLN A 315 5.77 -11.24 -8.09
C GLN A 315 6.00 -12.41 -7.12
N LEU A 316 5.02 -12.72 -6.26
CA LEU A 316 5.04 -13.86 -5.35
C LEU A 316 4.58 -15.17 -6.00
N GLY A 317 4.09 -15.13 -7.25
CA GLY A 317 3.65 -16.32 -7.97
C GLY A 317 2.45 -17.03 -7.32
N LEU A 318 1.54 -16.29 -6.68
CA LEU A 318 0.42 -16.90 -5.95
C LEU A 318 -0.52 -17.66 -6.91
N PRO A 319 -0.99 -18.87 -6.57
CA PRO A 319 -1.67 -19.77 -7.50
C PRO A 319 -3.16 -19.42 -7.71
N VAL A 320 -3.44 -18.18 -8.14
CA VAL A 320 -4.79 -17.60 -8.23
C VAL A 320 -4.99 -16.81 -9.52
N ASN A 321 -6.23 -16.79 -10.01
CA ASN A 321 -6.64 -15.88 -11.07
C ASN A 321 -7.12 -14.57 -10.45
N LEU A 322 -6.50 -13.46 -10.84
CA LEU A 322 -6.80 -12.13 -10.32
C LEU A 322 -7.07 -11.18 -11.47
N LYS A 323 -8.19 -10.46 -11.40
CA LYS A 323 -8.47 -9.31 -12.25
C LYS A 323 -8.43 -8.05 -11.40
N VAL A 324 -7.91 -6.97 -11.96
CA VAL A 324 -7.97 -5.62 -11.36
C VAL A 324 -8.65 -4.69 -12.36
N LEU A 325 -9.53 -3.82 -11.88
CA LEU A 325 -10.10 -2.72 -12.63
C LEU A 325 -9.90 -1.39 -11.89
N THR A 326 -9.41 -0.36 -12.58
CA THR A 326 -9.37 1.01 -12.03
C THR A 326 -9.88 2.01 -13.07
N PRO A 327 -11.07 2.61 -12.86
CA PRO A 327 -11.52 3.76 -13.65
C PRO A 327 -10.71 4.98 -13.21
N LEU A 328 -9.89 5.51 -14.13
CA LEU A 328 -8.95 6.60 -13.92
C LEU A 328 -9.44 7.86 -14.65
N CYS A 329 -9.62 8.95 -13.91
CA CYS A 329 -10.04 10.26 -14.43
C CYS A 329 -9.65 11.39 -13.46
N GLU A 330 -9.80 12.64 -13.88
CA GLU A 330 -9.85 13.79 -12.96
C GLU A 330 -11.29 14.31 -12.85
N ASN A 331 -11.69 14.74 -11.65
CA ASN A 331 -12.96 15.44 -11.42
C ASN A 331 -12.67 16.95 -11.31
N MET A 332 -13.07 17.71 -12.33
CA MET A 332 -12.65 19.10 -12.55
C MET A 332 -13.85 19.99 -12.91
N PRO A 333 -13.83 21.30 -12.58
CA PRO A 333 -14.96 22.21 -12.80
C PRO A 333 -14.94 22.83 -14.22
N GLY A 334 -14.65 22.02 -15.25
CA GLY A 334 -14.57 22.49 -16.63
C GLY A 334 -15.92 22.88 -17.23
N PRO A 335 -15.93 23.59 -18.38
CA PRO A 335 -17.16 24.11 -18.99
C PRO A 335 -18.12 23.03 -19.50
N SER A 336 -17.71 21.76 -19.53
CA SER A 336 -18.54 20.61 -19.92
C SER A 336 -18.79 19.63 -18.77
N ALA A 337 -18.37 19.95 -17.54
CA ALA A 337 -18.59 19.11 -16.36
C ALA A 337 -20.08 18.74 -16.16
N ASN A 338 -20.32 17.60 -15.53
CA ASN A 338 -21.63 17.28 -14.99
C ASN A 338 -22.02 18.31 -13.91
N LYS A 339 -23.32 18.46 -13.69
CA LYS A 339 -23.90 19.49 -12.80
C LYS A 339 -24.86 18.82 -11.81
N PRO A 340 -25.04 19.40 -10.62
CA PRO A 340 -26.17 19.11 -9.74
C PRO A 340 -27.49 19.04 -10.52
N GLY A 341 -28.20 17.92 -10.41
CA GLY A 341 -29.46 17.64 -11.10
C GLY A 341 -29.34 17.00 -12.49
N ASP A 342 -28.13 16.76 -13.02
CA ASP A 342 -27.98 15.96 -14.24
C ASP A 342 -28.37 14.49 -13.97
N ILE A 343 -29.21 13.90 -14.83
CA ILE A 343 -29.51 12.45 -14.80
C ILE A 343 -28.66 11.72 -15.85
N VAL A 344 -28.00 10.64 -15.44
CA VAL A 344 -27.15 9.79 -16.30
C VAL A 344 -27.60 8.33 -16.22
N TYR A 345 -27.46 7.58 -17.32
CA TYR A 345 -27.83 6.16 -17.38
C TYR A 345 -26.57 5.30 -17.34
N ALA A 346 -26.35 4.58 -16.26
CA ALA A 346 -25.21 3.70 -16.07
C ALA A 346 -25.23 2.49 -17.03
N MET A 347 -24.12 1.76 -17.09
CA MET A 347 -23.94 0.59 -17.96
C MET A 347 -24.93 -0.55 -17.69
N ASN A 348 -25.51 -0.63 -16.48
CA ASN A 348 -26.57 -1.58 -16.14
C ASN A 348 -28.00 -1.07 -16.47
N GLY A 349 -28.12 0.10 -17.10
CA GLY A 349 -29.38 0.73 -17.47
C GLY A 349 -30.05 1.55 -16.36
N LYS A 350 -29.55 1.52 -15.11
CA LYS A 350 -30.10 2.36 -14.03
C LYS A 350 -29.83 3.83 -14.30
N SER A 351 -30.86 4.65 -14.08
CA SER A 351 -30.75 6.10 -14.04
C SER A 351 -30.20 6.55 -12.67
N ILE A 352 -29.27 7.51 -12.70
CA ILE A 352 -28.65 8.13 -11.54
C ILE A 352 -28.84 9.64 -11.65
N GLU A 353 -29.47 10.26 -10.67
CA GLU A 353 -29.40 11.70 -10.45
C GLU A 353 -28.07 12.05 -9.77
N VAL A 354 -27.31 12.95 -10.38
CA VAL A 354 -26.09 13.52 -9.80
C VAL A 354 -26.47 14.80 -9.07
N ASP A 355 -26.89 14.70 -7.82
CA ASP A 355 -27.15 15.87 -6.96
C ASP A 355 -25.82 16.57 -6.58
N ASN A 356 -24.80 15.78 -6.25
CA ASN A 356 -23.52 16.33 -5.79
C ASN A 356 -22.34 15.77 -6.60
N THR A 357 -21.63 16.63 -7.34
CA THR A 357 -20.46 16.23 -8.13
C THR A 357 -19.20 15.95 -7.30
N ASP A 358 -19.25 16.19 -5.98
CA ASP A 358 -18.25 15.78 -4.97
C ASP A 358 -18.50 14.34 -4.43
N ALA A 359 -19.48 13.65 -5.01
CA ALA A 359 -19.75 12.22 -4.83
C ALA A 359 -19.48 11.45 -6.14
N GLU A 360 -18.41 11.82 -6.85
CA GLU A 360 -17.95 11.25 -8.12
C GLU A 360 -17.43 9.80 -7.99
N GLY A 361 -16.81 9.46 -6.86
CA GLY A 361 -16.09 8.21 -6.67
C GLY A 361 -17.00 6.99 -6.83
N ARG A 362 -18.26 7.11 -6.43
CA ARG A 362 -19.25 6.06 -6.62
C ARG A 362 -19.81 6.00 -8.04
N LEU A 363 -19.85 7.13 -8.76
CA LEU A 363 -20.23 7.20 -10.17
C LEU A 363 -19.21 6.50 -11.06
N VAL A 364 -17.90 6.71 -10.81
CA VAL A 364 -16.84 6.04 -11.58
C VAL A 364 -16.75 4.55 -11.27
N LEU A 365 -16.98 4.15 -10.01
CA LEU A 365 -16.99 2.75 -9.60
C LEU A 365 -18.21 1.98 -10.13
N ALA A 366 -19.38 2.61 -10.24
CA ALA A 366 -20.61 1.96 -10.70
C ALA A 366 -20.42 1.17 -12.01
N ASP A 367 -19.94 1.82 -13.07
CA ASP A 367 -19.75 1.15 -14.36
C ASP A 367 -18.59 0.14 -14.31
N ALA A 368 -17.54 0.39 -13.51
CA ALA A 368 -16.41 -0.53 -13.38
C ALA A 368 -16.79 -1.83 -12.63
N LEU A 369 -17.59 -1.73 -11.56
CA LEU A 369 -18.15 -2.85 -10.82
C LEU A 369 -19.07 -3.69 -11.72
N TYR A 370 -19.95 -3.04 -12.48
CA TYR A 370 -20.86 -3.74 -13.38
C TYR A 370 -20.13 -4.40 -14.55
N TYR A 371 -19.20 -3.70 -15.20
CA TYR A 371 -18.33 -4.28 -16.23
C TYR A 371 -17.56 -5.49 -15.70
N GLY A 372 -16.92 -5.38 -14.54
CA GLY A 372 -16.10 -6.44 -13.97
C GLY A 372 -16.90 -7.67 -13.53
N SER A 373 -18.01 -7.46 -12.82
CA SER A 373 -18.90 -8.54 -12.38
C SER A 373 -19.53 -9.28 -13.56
N THR A 374 -19.99 -8.57 -14.59
CA THR A 374 -20.59 -9.19 -15.79
C THR A 374 -19.58 -9.82 -16.75
N THR A 375 -18.39 -9.24 -16.91
CA THR A 375 -17.40 -9.68 -17.93
C THR A 375 -16.51 -10.81 -17.43
N PHE A 376 -16.08 -10.76 -16.16
CA PHE A 376 -15.12 -11.73 -15.62
C PHE A 376 -15.75 -12.83 -14.76
N LYS A 377 -17.04 -12.68 -14.42
CA LYS A 377 -17.80 -13.61 -13.53
C LYS A 377 -16.98 -14.09 -12.33
N PRO A 378 -16.45 -13.15 -11.51
CA PRO A 378 -15.61 -13.49 -10.35
C PRO A 378 -16.44 -14.13 -9.24
N HIS A 379 -15.84 -15.04 -8.47
CA HIS A 379 -16.48 -15.58 -7.26
C HIS A 379 -16.44 -14.58 -6.09
N THR A 380 -15.57 -13.57 -6.16
CA THR A 380 -15.39 -12.58 -5.10
C THR A 380 -14.90 -11.25 -5.66
N ILE A 381 -15.53 -10.16 -5.21
CA ILE A 381 -15.20 -8.79 -5.58
C ILE A 381 -14.83 -8.01 -4.32
N VAL A 382 -13.68 -7.33 -4.34
CA VAL A 382 -13.31 -6.38 -3.29
C VAL A 382 -12.98 -5.05 -3.95
N ASP A 383 -13.80 -4.03 -3.71
CA ASP A 383 -13.52 -2.67 -4.17
C ASP A 383 -12.96 -1.79 -3.04
N VAL A 384 -12.09 -0.85 -3.41
CA VAL A 384 -11.29 -0.04 -2.49
C VAL A 384 -11.33 1.40 -2.96
N ALA A 385 -11.74 2.32 -2.07
CA ALA A 385 -11.92 3.72 -2.46
C ALA A 385 -11.79 4.70 -1.30
N THR A 386 -11.23 5.86 -1.56
CA THR A 386 -11.37 7.06 -0.74
C THR A 386 -12.76 7.65 -0.99
N LEU A 387 -13.80 7.00 -0.43
CA LEU A 387 -15.17 7.24 -0.90
C LEU A 387 -15.92 8.30 -0.11
N THR A 388 -15.79 8.33 1.22
CA THR A 388 -16.57 9.27 2.03
C THR A 388 -15.80 9.94 3.16
N GLY A 389 -15.95 11.27 3.28
CA GLY A 389 -15.50 12.00 4.47
C GLY A 389 -16.18 11.54 5.77
N ALA A 390 -17.32 10.83 5.68
CA ALA A 390 -18.00 10.21 6.81
C ALA A 390 -17.14 9.16 7.52
N MET A 391 -16.31 8.40 6.80
CA MET A 391 -15.38 7.44 7.42
C MET A 391 -14.28 8.11 8.26
N SER A 392 -13.78 9.26 7.81
CA SER A 392 -12.81 10.05 8.58
C SER A 392 -13.38 10.53 9.92
N VAL A 393 -14.71 10.77 9.99
CA VAL A 393 -15.41 11.11 11.24
C VAL A 393 -15.71 9.87 12.08
N ALA A 394 -16.09 8.75 11.47
CA ALA A 394 -16.53 7.54 12.17
C ALA A 394 -15.37 6.71 12.76
N LEU A 395 -14.28 6.51 12.00
CA LEU A 395 -13.18 5.60 12.33
C LEU A 395 -11.79 6.29 12.37
N GLY A 396 -11.67 7.46 11.75
CA GLY A 396 -10.40 8.19 11.63
C GLY A 396 -9.30 7.39 10.92
N GLU A 397 -8.04 7.62 11.30
CA GLU A 397 -6.86 6.98 10.68
C GLU A 397 -6.64 5.51 11.10
N ALA A 398 -7.41 5.01 12.06
CA ALA A 398 -7.10 3.78 12.77
C ALA A 398 -7.56 2.51 12.04
N PHE A 399 -8.77 2.55 11.46
CA PHE A 399 -9.46 1.43 10.81
C PHE A 399 -10.06 1.86 9.47
N THR A 400 -9.97 0.99 8.47
CA THR A 400 -10.71 1.12 7.21
C THR A 400 -12.14 0.58 7.40
N GLY A 401 -13.15 1.28 6.89
CA GLY A 401 -14.54 0.82 6.97
C GLY A 401 -14.83 -0.25 5.92
N VAL A 402 -15.48 -1.36 6.31
CA VAL A 402 -15.81 -2.47 5.42
C VAL A 402 -17.31 -2.75 5.41
N PHE A 403 -17.90 -2.70 4.22
CA PHE A 403 -19.30 -3.05 3.95
C PHE A 403 -19.30 -4.33 3.11
N THR A 404 -20.10 -5.34 3.46
CA THR A 404 -20.11 -6.61 2.71
C THR A 404 -21.41 -7.39 2.88
N ASN A 405 -21.84 -8.05 1.80
CA ASN A 405 -22.94 -9.02 1.80
C ASN A 405 -22.55 -10.39 2.40
N SER A 406 -21.29 -10.60 2.77
CA SER A 406 -20.74 -11.92 3.08
C SER A 406 -19.96 -11.98 4.40
N ASP A 407 -20.50 -12.75 5.34
CA ASP A 407 -19.88 -13.04 6.63
C ASP A 407 -18.53 -13.77 6.54
N SER A 408 -18.33 -14.62 5.52
CA SER A 408 -17.05 -15.29 5.29
C SER A 408 -16.01 -14.30 4.76
N LEU A 409 -16.39 -13.46 3.79
CA LEU A 409 -15.51 -12.43 3.24
C LEU A 409 -15.10 -11.41 4.31
N TRP A 410 -16.02 -11.01 5.19
CA TRP A 410 -15.68 -10.20 6.37
C TRP A 410 -14.57 -10.85 7.21
N ARG A 411 -14.71 -12.14 7.59
CA ARG A 411 -13.72 -12.84 8.43
C ARG A 411 -12.37 -13.02 7.73
N GLU A 412 -12.37 -13.26 6.41
CA GLU A 412 -11.16 -13.34 5.59
C GLU A 412 -10.40 -12.01 5.57
N LEU A 413 -11.12 -10.89 5.35
CA LEU A 413 -10.57 -9.54 5.34
C LEU A 413 -10.07 -9.12 6.74
N ASP A 414 -10.88 -9.29 7.78
CA ASP A 414 -10.53 -8.95 9.17
C ASP A 414 -9.23 -9.64 9.61
N ARG A 415 -9.09 -10.95 9.32
CA ARG A 415 -7.88 -11.72 9.59
C ARG A 415 -6.65 -11.19 8.84
N ALA A 416 -6.79 -10.86 7.56
CA ALA A 416 -5.70 -10.27 6.76
C ALA A 416 -5.31 -8.88 7.29
N GLY A 417 -6.29 -8.06 7.68
CA GLY A 417 -6.10 -6.74 8.27
C GLY A 417 -5.45 -6.78 9.65
N ALA A 418 -5.80 -7.76 10.48
CA ALA A 418 -5.13 -8.01 11.76
C ALA A 418 -3.65 -8.38 11.56
N ARG A 419 -3.38 -9.38 10.69
CA ARG A 419 -2.03 -9.89 10.43
C ARG A 419 -1.07 -8.84 9.90
N GLU A 420 -1.52 -8.02 8.96
CA GLU A 420 -0.74 -6.93 8.39
C GLU A 420 -0.89 -5.58 9.13
N HIS A 421 -1.69 -5.51 10.19
CA HIS A 421 -2.02 -4.27 10.92
C HIS A 421 -2.73 -3.18 10.07
N ASP A 422 -3.17 -3.53 8.86
CA ASP A 422 -4.08 -2.73 8.04
C ASP A 422 -5.53 -3.08 8.41
N ARG A 423 -5.88 -2.76 9.67
CA ARG A 423 -7.09 -3.23 10.35
C ARG A 423 -8.38 -2.66 9.74
N PHE A 424 -9.42 -3.49 9.75
CA PHE A 424 -10.75 -3.19 9.25
C PHE A 424 -11.78 -3.06 10.37
N TRP A 425 -12.89 -2.40 10.09
CA TRP A 425 -14.08 -2.40 10.95
C TRP A 425 -15.32 -2.66 10.11
N ARG A 426 -16.18 -3.61 10.52
CA ARG A 426 -17.41 -3.92 9.79
C ARG A 426 -18.45 -2.84 10.03
N MET A 427 -18.90 -2.22 8.95
CA MET A 427 -19.95 -1.22 8.92
C MET A 427 -21.28 -1.88 8.49
N PRO A 428 -22.44 -1.34 8.89
CA PRO A 428 -23.73 -1.88 8.50
C PRO A 428 -24.00 -1.63 7.00
N LEU A 429 -24.42 -2.69 6.31
CA LEU A 429 -24.91 -2.67 4.93
C LEU A 429 -26.36 -3.18 4.98
N ASP A 430 -27.30 -2.27 5.18
CA ASP A 430 -28.70 -2.58 5.42
C ASP A 430 -29.60 -1.73 4.51
N ASP A 431 -30.62 -2.33 3.92
CA ASP A 431 -31.50 -1.68 2.95
C ASP A 431 -32.40 -0.59 3.60
N GLU A 432 -32.47 -0.50 4.94
CA GLU A 432 -33.12 0.62 5.67
C GLU A 432 -32.52 2.00 5.34
N TYR A 433 -31.24 2.07 4.90
CA TYR A 433 -30.67 3.33 4.39
C TYR A 433 -31.09 3.66 2.95
N GLY A 434 -31.67 2.71 2.21
CA GLY A 434 -32.05 2.83 0.80
C GLY A 434 -32.97 4.01 0.46
N PRO A 435 -34.03 4.32 1.24
CA PRO A 435 -34.91 5.47 0.99
C PRO A 435 -34.18 6.82 0.88
N GLN A 436 -33.00 6.97 1.46
CA GLN A 436 -32.19 8.19 1.36
C GLN A 436 -31.61 8.40 -0.06
N ILE A 437 -31.44 7.34 -0.84
CA ILE A 437 -30.91 7.36 -2.21
C ILE A 437 -31.95 6.97 -3.27
N HIS A 438 -33.20 6.68 -2.89
CA HIS A 438 -34.29 6.33 -3.81
C HIS A 438 -35.35 7.44 -3.94
N SER A 439 -35.10 8.63 -3.40
CA SER A 439 -36.10 9.71 -3.28
C SER A 439 -36.11 10.74 -4.42
N SER A 440 -35.42 10.47 -5.53
CA SER A 440 -35.27 11.39 -6.66
C SER A 440 -36.14 11.02 -7.87
N ASN A 441 -36.01 11.78 -8.97
CA ASN A 441 -36.64 11.46 -10.26
C ASN A 441 -35.86 10.41 -11.08
N ALA A 442 -34.92 9.70 -10.46
CA ALA A 442 -34.11 8.63 -11.05
C ALA A 442 -34.16 7.37 -10.16
N ASP A 443 -33.68 6.23 -10.65
CA ASP A 443 -33.61 4.98 -9.87
C ASP A 443 -32.74 5.12 -8.62
N LEU A 444 -31.72 5.99 -8.69
CA LEU A 444 -30.79 6.30 -7.61
C LEU A 444 -30.46 7.81 -7.61
N CYS A 445 -30.29 8.40 -6.44
CA CYS A 445 -29.54 9.65 -6.24
C CYS A 445 -28.11 9.31 -5.81
N ASN A 446 -27.11 10.04 -6.30
CA ASN A 446 -25.71 9.77 -5.95
C ASN A 446 -25.32 10.20 -4.52
N ILE A 447 -26.23 10.80 -3.75
CA ILE A 447 -26.02 11.14 -2.34
C ILE A 447 -27.27 10.86 -1.51
N GLY A 448 -27.08 10.40 -0.26
CA GLY A 448 -28.16 10.18 0.72
C GLY A 448 -28.26 11.28 1.79
N GLY A 449 -27.65 12.44 1.55
CA GLY A 449 -27.43 13.47 2.57
C GLY A 449 -26.30 13.14 3.56
N ARG A 450 -26.27 13.85 4.69
CA ARG A 450 -25.16 13.84 5.68
C ARG A 450 -25.19 12.65 6.64
N ALA A 451 -26.38 12.18 7.03
CA ALA A 451 -26.53 11.06 7.95
C ALA A 451 -26.17 9.75 7.21
N ALA A 452 -25.51 8.81 7.89
CA ALA A 452 -25.14 7.51 7.34
C ALA A 452 -24.46 7.53 5.95
N GLY A 453 -23.78 8.63 5.58
CA GLY A 453 -23.31 8.90 4.21
C GLY A 453 -22.36 7.85 3.62
N SER A 454 -21.66 7.08 4.46
CA SER A 454 -20.85 5.92 4.09
C SER A 454 -21.68 4.67 3.81
N CYS A 455 -22.77 4.45 4.57
CA CYS A 455 -23.68 3.33 4.38
C CYS A 455 -24.51 3.50 3.10
N THR A 456 -25.00 4.72 2.84
CA THR A 456 -25.69 5.04 1.58
C THR A 456 -24.75 4.99 0.37
N ALA A 457 -23.47 5.34 0.54
CA ALA A 457 -22.46 5.15 -0.51
C ALA A 457 -22.23 3.65 -0.83
N ALA A 458 -22.15 2.80 0.19
CA ALA A 458 -22.02 1.36 0.01
C ALA A 458 -23.27 0.75 -0.65
N LEU A 459 -24.49 1.12 -0.23
CA LEU A 459 -25.72 0.69 -0.91
C LEU A 459 -25.77 1.14 -2.38
N PHE A 460 -25.36 2.37 -2.67
CA PHE A 460 -25.26 2.84 -4.05
C PHE A 460 -24.35 1.93 -4.87
N LEU A 461 -23.17 1.55 -4.37
CA LEU A 461 -22.26 0.63 -5.07
C LEU A 461 -22.85 -0.79 -5.23
N LYS A 462 -23.54 -1.32 -4.21
CA LYS A 462 -24.22 -2.64 -4.21
C LYS A 462 -25.12 -2.77 -5.46
N ALA A 463 -25.83 -1.71 -5.83
CA ALA A 463 -26.76 -1.68 -6.98
C ALA A 463 -26.10 -1.88 -8.37
N PHE A 464 -24.76 -1.88 -8.45
CA PHE A 464 -23.98 -2.09 -9.68
C PHE A 464 -23.17 -3.40 -9.68
N VAL A 465 -23.31 -4.24 -8.67
CA VAL A 465 -22.61 -5.53 -8.60
C VAL A 465 -23.53 -6.66 -9.08
N ASP A 466 -23.30 -7.16 -10.30
CA ASP A 466 -24.06 -8.29 -10.84
C ASP A 466 -23.85 -9.55 -9.98
N GLY A 467 -24.94 -10.22 -9.60
CA GLY A 467 -24.92 -11.43 -8.75
C GLY A 467 -24.67 -11.21 -7.26
N VAL A 468 -24.70 -9.97 -6.74
CA VAL A 468 -24.50 -9.66 -5.31
C VAL A 468 -25.72 -9.99 -4.43
N GLU A 469 -26.91 -9.96 -5.00
CA GLU A 469 -28.15 -10.32 -4.30
C GLU A 469 -28.39 -11.83 -4.36
N PRO A 470 -29.00 -12.43 -3.33
CA PRO A 470 -29.55 -13.79 -3.40
C PRO A 470 -30.51 -13.95 -4.58
N ALA A 471 -30.59 -15.16 -5.15
CA ALA A 471 -31.63 -15.46 -6.11
C ALA A 471 -33.01 -15.51 -5.40
N LYS A 472 -34.09 -15.29 -6.17
CA LYS A 472 -35.47 -15.15 -5.63
C LYS A 472 -36.02 -16.42 -4.95
N ASP A 473 -35.34 -17.55 -5.10
CA ASP A 473 -35.62 -18.84 -4.47
C ASP A 473 -34.89 -19.03 -3.12
N GLY A 474 -34.10 -18.04 -2.68
CA GLY A 474 -33.32 -18.09 -1.45
C GLY A 474 -31.93 -18.70 -1.61
N ALA A 475 -31.46 -18.96 -2.83
CA ALA A 475 -30.09 -19.41 -3.05
C ALA A 475 -29.07 -18.32 -2.69
N ILE A 476 -27.89 -18.76 -2.21
CA ILE A 476 -26.76 -17.88 -1.83
C ILE A 476 -26.38 -17.00 -3.02
N ALA A 477 -26.09 -15.72 -2.76
CA ALA A 477 -25.61 -14.78 -3.77
C ALA A 477 -24.42 -15.34 -4.54
N ALA A 478 -24.45 -15.22 -5.87
CA ALA A 478 -23.41 -15.75 -6.76
C ALA A 478 -22.04 -15.09 -6.54
N VAL A 479 -22.03 -13.86 -6.01
CA VAL A 479 -20.82 -13.07 -5.77
C VAL A 479 -20.74 -12.63 -4.31
N ARG A 480 -19.61 -12.96 -3.65
CA ARG A 480 -19.23 -12.33 -2.38
C ARG A 480 -18.61 -10.97 -2.68
N TRP A 481 -19.19 -9.89 -2.16
CA TRP A 481 -18.73 -8.53 -2.42
C TRP A 481 -18.38 -7.80 -1.12
N ALA A 482 -17.28 -7.04 -1.14
CA ALA A 482 -16.93 -6.10 -0.08
C ALA A 482 -16.45 -4.77 -0.65
N HIS A 483 -16.91 -3.67 -0.05
CA HIS A 483 -16.44 -2.31 -0.26
C HIS A 483 -15.58 -1.86 0.94
N LEU A 484 -14.36 -1.41 0.65
CA LEU A 484 -13.40 -0.85 1.61
C LEU A 484 -13.33 0.66 1.42
N ASP A 485 -14.00 1.42 2.31
CA ASP A 485 -13.85 2.88 2.35
C ASP A 485 -12.62 3.26 3.17
N ILE A 486 -11.57 3.64 2.46
CA ILE A 486 -10.23 3.93 2.97
C ILE A 486 -10.00 5.42 3.23
N ALA A 487 -11.02 6.28 3.06
CA ALA A 487 -10.88 7.74 3.18
C ALA A 487 -10.25 8.18 4.51
N GLY A 488 -10.67 7.60 5.63
CA GLY A 488 -10.10 7.87 6.96
C GLY A 488 -8.64 7.41 7.09
N THR A 489 -8.26 6.32 6.42
CA THR A 489 -6.93 5.71 6.46
C THR A 489 -5.96 6.20 5.37
N MET A 490 -6.41 7.09 4.48
CA MET A 490 -5.67 7.58 3.31
C MET A 490 -4.39 8.33 3.69
N GLU A 491 -4.48 9.28 4.61
CA GLU A 491 -3.36 10.01 5.21
C GLU A 491 -3.13 9.52 6.64
N THR A 492 -1.89 9.60 7.14
CA THR A 492 -1.68 9.76 8.58
C THR A 492 -1.12 11.13 8.91
N THR A 493 -1.74 11.82 9.87
CA THR A 493 -1.34 13.17 10.29
C THR A 493 -0.15 13.20 11.26
N ARG A 494 0.29 12.04 11.76
CA ARG A 494 1.40 11.88 12.74
C ARG A 494 2.40 10.80 12.32
N GLY A 495 3.62 10.88 12.86
CA GLY A 495 4.66 9.88 12.63
C GLY A 495 4.51 8.65 13.54
N TYR A 496 4.75 7.47 12.97
CA TYR A 496 4.88 6.18 13.65
C TYR A 496 6.25 5.54 13.35
N ALA A 497 6.52 4.38 13.96
CA ALA A 497 7.79 3.67 13.82
C ALA A 497 8.22 3.39 12.35
N TYR A 498 7.29 2.97 11.48
CA TYR A 498 7.56 2.57 10.09
C TYR A 498 6.69 3.29 9.05
N GLN A 499 5.97 4.34 9.46
CA GLN A 499 5.16 5.20 8.61
C GLN A 499 5.36 6.63 9.10
N ASP A 500 5.92 7.51 8.26
CA ASP A 500 5.94 8.95 8.54
C ASP A 500 4.62 9.61 8.12
N LYS A 501 4.44 10.88 8.53
CA LYS A 501 3.30 11.70 8.09
C LYS A 501 3.22 11.74 6.56
N GLY A 502 2.02 11.59 6.03
CA GLY A 502 1.75 11.58 4.60
C GLY A 502 0.77 10.48 4.23
N LEU A 503 0.66 10.21 2.94
CA LEU A 503 -0.27 9.22 2.39
C LEU A 503 0.26 7.81 2.70
N THR A 504 -0.65 6.91 3.05
CA THR A 504 -0.28 5.67 3.75
C THR A 504 -0.04 4.49 2.82
N GLY A 505 -0.65 4.49 1.63
CA GLY A 505 -0.70 3.32 0.74
C GLY A 505 -1.47 2.12 1.33
N ARG A 506 -2.31 2.35 2.35
CA ARG A 506 -3.13 1.30 2.98
C ARG A 506 -4.41 1.09 2.17
N PRO A 507 -4.95 -0.14 2.10
CA PRO A 507 -4.58 -1.34 2.84
C PRO A 507 -3.81 -2.37 1.98
N THR A 508 -2.85 -1.94 1.15
CA THR A 508 -2.15 -2.81 0.18
C THR A 508 -1.66 -4.14 0.76
N ARG A 509 -1.09 -4.14 1.98
CA ARG A 509 -0.56 -5.39 2.56
C ARG A 509 -1.67 -6.36 2.98
N ALA A 510 -2.77 -5.87 3.54
CA ALA A 510 -3.92 -6.71 3.83
C ALA A 510 -4.59 -7.27 2.56
N LEU A 511 -4.62 -6.52 1.45
CA LEU A 511 -5.10 -7.04 0.16
C LEU A 511 -4.25 -8.21 -0.35
N ILE A 512 -2.92 -8.12 -0.23
CA ILE A 512 -2.00 -9.21 -0.60
C ILE A 512 -2.22 -10.43 0.31
N GLU A 513 -2.31 -10.23 1.64
CA GLU A 513 -2.51 -11.34 2.58
C GLU A 513 -3.89 -11.99 2.43
N PHE A 514 -4.95 -11.22 2.12
CA PHE A 514 -6.28 -11.72 1.79
C PHE A 514 -6.24 -12.64 0.57
N VAL A 515 -5.67 -12.19 -0.55
CA VAL A 515 -5.58 -13.00 -1.77
C VAL A 515 -4.71 -14.24 -1.57
N LYS A 516 -3.60 -14.12 -0.83
CA LYS A 516 -2.75 -15.25 -0.46
C LYS A 516 -3.47 -16.29 0.40
N ALA A 517 -4.26 -15.86 1.38
CA ALA A 517 -5.07 -16.75 2.21
C ALA A 517 -6.19 -17.43 1.41
N ALA A 518 -6.74 -16.77 0.38
CA ALA A 518 -7.73 -17.33 -0.53
C ALA A 518 -7.12 -18.25 -1.62
N ALA A 519 -5.81 -18.20 -1.83
CA ALA A 519 -5.05 -19.03 -2.78
C ALA A 519 -4.38 -20.25 -2.10
N SER A 520 -4.61 -20.46 -0.80
CA SER A 520 -4.07 -21.56 0.02
C SER A 520 -5.11 -22.63 0.27
#